data_AF-A0A4V0X3J4-F1
#
_entry.id   AF-A0A4V0X3J4-F1
#
_cell.length_a   1.000
_cell.length_b   1.000
_cell.length_c   1.000
_cell.angle_alpha   90.00
_cell.angle_beta   90.00
_cell.angle_gamma   90.00
#
_symmetry.space_group_name_H-M   'P 1'
#
loop_
_entity.id
_entity.type
_entity.pdbx_description
1 polymer ?
#
loop_
_entity_poly.entity_id
_entity_poly.type
_entity_poly.pdbx_seq_one_letter_code
_entity_poly.pdbx_strand_id
1 'polypeptide(L)'
;MKNSVRTLTLSLFALAILSILFVLYLKIRVSPTPAKLPPAEILGRYGYDTSFGGFQLTLSTNGVYELHRYSSAGGSEQERSEGIYTIKERKVQFTPNHSDQKPWEGYLVPWGQRTYFLKDGDFERFYRAIQRGEEPRKGGQSDDFALDNDKETTQPTGLPKFPQAWQHLLKDIRPITKGMEPGHAFLYREAKSAVILYKQGYLQDASRYALDVIQRSNYCEPGEASTHDVNIVLGAIALKSGKTQKAKEYLLQATQSFPVRSSSPYQYLLEGLWRAGETDAVLTYIEALIKKEDDPERTANWKSSVQSGKVPALFVLDEN
;
A
#
# COMPACT_ATOMS: atom_id res chain seq x y z
N MET A 1 -43.80 56.23 48.11
CA MET A 1 -43.83 56.13 46.63
C MET A 1 -42.46 56.25 45.95
N LYS A 2 -41.53 57.13 46.37
CA LYS A 2 -40.21 57.29 45.69
C LYS A 2 -39.31 56.04 45.66
N ASN A 3 -39.35 55.20 46.69
CA ASN A 3 -38.52 53.98 46.73
C ASN A 3 -39.04 52.85 45.82
N SER A 4 -40.35 52.81 45.56
CA SER A 4 -40.96 51.79 44.70
C SER A 4 -40.75 52.06 43.22
N VAL A 5 -40.54 53.33 42.83
CA VAL A 5 -40.20 53.69 41.44
C VAL A 5 -38.74 53.36 41.12
N ARG A 6 -37.83 53.52 42.10
CA ARG A 6 -36.39 53.19 41.93
C ARG A 6 -36.13 51.69 41.77
N THR A 7 -36.85 50.84 42.50
CA THR A 7 -36.73 49.38 42.36
C THR A 7 -37.26 48.89 41.01
N LEU A 8 -38.34 49.49 40.50
CA LEU A 8 -38.86 49.14 39.16
C LEU A 8 -37.86 49.50 38.05
N THR A 9 -37.21 50.67 38.13
CA THR A 9 -36.24 51.10 37.12
C THR A 9 -34.96 50.25 37.09
N LEU A 10 -34.48 49.77 38.25
CA LEU A 10 -33.30 48.90 38.32
C LEU A 10 -33.58 47.51 37.73
N SER A 11 -34.80 46.98 37.93
CA SER A 11 -35.21 45.67 37.40
C SER A 11 -35.29 45.67 35.86
N LEU A 12 -35.83 46.74 35.27
CA LEU A 12 -35.90 46.89 33.81
C LEU A 12 -34.51 47.00 33.17
N PHE A 13 -33.57 47.68 33.83
CA PHE A 13 -32.20 47.81 33.33
C PHE A 13 -31.44 46.47 33.36
N ALA A 14 -31.63 45.68 34.43
CA ALA A 14 -31.04 44.35 34.54
C ALA A 14 -31.59 43.37 33.47
N LEU A 15 -32.90 43.42 33.20
CA LEU A 15 -33.54 42.62 32.14
C LEU A 15 -33.02 43.01 30.74
N ALA A 16 -32.80 44.30 30.48
CA ALA A 16 -32.23 44.77 29.23
C ALA A 16 -30.78 44.28 29.03
N ILE A 17 -29.95 44.32 30.08
CA ILE A 17 -28.58 43.80 30.03
C ILE A 17 -28.60 42.28 29.81
N LEU A 18 -29.46 41.54 30.50
CA LEU A 18 -29.57 40.08 30.31
C LEU A 18 -30.03 39.73 28.90
N SER A 19 -30.97 40.50 28.33
CA SER A 19 -31.43 40.34 26.94
C SER A 19 -30.29 40.60 25.94
N ILE A 20 -29.52 41.68 26.13
CA ILE A 20 -28.38 42.01 25.27
C ILE A 20 -27.31 40.91 25.36
N LEU A 21 -26.98 40.45 26.57
CA LEU A 21 -26.04 39.35 26.78
C LEU A 21 -26.55 38.03 26.19
N PHE A 22 -27.84 37.75 26.28
CA PHE A 22 -28.46 36.56 25.67
C PHE A 22 -28.44 36.63 24.14
N VAL A 23 -28.71 37.80 23.55
CA VAL A 23 -28.61 38.01 22.09
C VAL A 23 -27.15 37.97 21.62
N LEU A 24 -26.19 38.50 22.39
CA LEU A 24 -24.77 38.35 22.11
C LEU A 24 -24.31 36.89 22.25
N TYR A 25 -24.76 36.18 23.29
CA TYR A 25 -24.50 34.76 23.50
C TYR A 25 -25.06 33.92 22.34
N LEU A 26 -26.29 34.21 21.90
CA LEU A 26 -26.90 33.57 20.74
C LEU A 26 -26.16 33.94 19.44
N LYS A 27 -25.71 35.20 19.25
CA LYS A 27 -24.91 35.61 18.08
C LYS A 27 -23.55 34.95 18.04
N ILE A 28 -22.89 34.73 19.18
CA ILE A 28 -21.64 33.95 19.27
C ILE A 28 -21.89 32.47 18.94
N ARG A 29 -23.12 31.98 19.17
CA ARG A 29 -23.56 30.62 18.80
C ARG A 29 -24.27 30.51 17.45
N VAL A 30 -24.43 31.58 16.68
CA VAL A 30 -24.85 31.45 15.29
C VAL A 30 -23.68 30.78 14.59
N SER A 31 -23.79 29.45 14.44
CA SER A 31 -22.84 28.64 13.71
C SER A 31 -22.54 29.37 12.41
N PRO A 32 -21.26 29.63 12.08
CA PRO A 32 -20.91 30.32 10.85
C PRO A 32 -21.68 29.65 9.73
N THR A 33 -22.52 30.42 9.02
CA THR A 33 -23.30 29.89 7.90
C THR A 33 -22.29 29.22 6.98
N PRO A 34 -22.34 27.89 6.81
CA PRO A 34 -21.25 27.19 6.15
C PRO A 34 -21.12 27.76 4.74
N ALA A 35 -19.93 28.28 4.46
CA ALA A 35 -19.55 28.65 3.10
C ALA A 35 -19.89 27.46 2.20
N LYS A 36 -20.57 27.74 1.09
CA LYS A 36 -20.95 26.84 -0.02
C LYS A 36 -20.77 25.34 0.30
N LEU A 37 -21.88 24.64 0.51
CA LEU A 37 -21.89 23.22 0.88
C LEU A 37 -20.83 22.41 0.13
N PRO A 38 -20.06 21.57 0.85
CA PRO A 38 -19.05 20.72 0.25
C PRO A 38 -19.67 19.85 -0.87
N PRO A 39 -18.99 19.68 -2.02
CA PRO A 39 -19.40 18.72 -3.04
C PRO A 39 -19.75 17.36 -2.43
N ALA A 40 -20.90 16.78 -2.78
CA ALA A 40 -21.37 15.53 -2.17
C ALA A 40 -20.38 14.36 -2.28
N GLU A 41 -19.49 14.40 -3.27
CA GLU A 41 -18.42 13.43 -3.51
C GLU A 41 -17.34 13.35 -2.42
N ILE A 42 -17.30 14.33 -1.49
CA ILE A 42 -16.28 14.38 -0.43
C ILE A 42 -16.82 14.05 0.96
N LEU A 43 -18.12 13.85 1.07
CA LEU A 43 -18.76 13.45 2.32
C LEU A 43 -18.56 11.95 2.52
N GLY A 44 -18.39 11.54 3.77
CA GLY A 44 -18.22 10.12 4.08
C GLY A 44 -17.37 9.88 5.31
N ARG A 45 -17.05 8.60 5.50
CA ARG A 45 -16.17 8.12 6.58
C ARG A 45 -14.90 7.62 5.95
N TYR A 46 -13.80 8.30 6.27
CA TYR A 46 -12.46 7.97 5.82
C TYR A 46 -11.74 7.27 6.95
N GLY A 47 -11.25 6.07 6.70
CA GLY A 47 -10.54 5.36 7.76
C GLY A 47 -9.45 4.46 7.25
N TYR A 48 -8.61 4.09 8.20
CA TYR A 48 -7.77 2.92 8.12
C TYR A 48 -7.77 2.26 9.50
N ASP A 49 -7.65 0.94 9.48
CA ASP A 49 -7.50 0.13 10.67
C ASP A 49 -6.29 -0.79 10.48
N THR A 50 -5.53 -0.97 11.56
CA THR A 50 -4.26 -1.70 11.59
C THR A 50 -4.24 -2.53 12.87
N SER A 51 -3.40 -3.56 12.89
CA SER A 51 -3.17 -4.33 14.12
C SER A 51 -2.59 -3.49 15.27
N PHE A 52 -2.11 -2.26 15.02
CA PHE A 52 -1.46 -1.37 15.98
C PHE A 52 -2.29 -0.14 16.37
N GLY A 53 -3.46 0.05 15.76
CA GLY A 53 -4.30 1.22 15.96
C GLY A 53 -4.99 1.63 14.66
N GLY A 54 -5.70 2.75 14.71
CA GLY A 54 -6.46 3.20 13.55
C GLY A 54 -6.88 4.64 13.65
N PHE A 55 -7.52 5.10 12.59
CA PHE A 55 -8.03 6.45 12.43
C PHE A 55 -9.36 6.39 11.70
N GLN A 56 -10.36 7.12 12.19
CA GLN A 56 -11.62 7.32 11.49
C GLN A 56 -11.96 8.82 11.48
N LEU A 57 -12.14 9.36 10.29
CA LEU A 57 -12.55 10.73 10.02
C LEU A 57 -13.91 10.74 9.33
N THR A 58 -14.90 11.36 9.95
CA THR A 58 -16.22 11.58 9.37
C THR A 58 -16.33 13.03 8.92
N LEU A 59 -16.72 13.27 7.66
CA LEU A 59 -17.02 14.59 7.13
C LEU A 59 -18.52 14.74 6.88
N SER A 60 -19.18 15.60 7.66
CA SER A 60 -20.64 15.80 7.60
C SER A 60 -21.04 16.94 6.66
N THR A 61 -22.27 16.89 6.14
CA THR A 61 -22.85 17.90 5.21
C THR A 61 -22.90 19.31 5.79
N ASN A 62 -23.00 19.44 7.10
CA ASN A 62 -23.09 20.70 7.83
C ASN A 62 -21.71 21.37 8.08
N GLY A 63 -20.63 20.84 7.51
CA GLY A 63 -19.27 21.36 7.69
C GLY A 63 -18.62 20.95 9.01
N VAL A 64 -19.19 19.99 9.73
CA VAL A 64 -18.60 19.42 10.96
C VAL A 64 -17.78 18.17 10.63
N TYR A 65 -16.61 18.03 11.24
CA TYR A 65 -15.85 16.80 11.21
C TYR A 65 -15.81 16.13 12.59
N GLU A 66 -15.68 14.81 12.58
CA GLU A 66 -15.38 14.00 13.75
C GLU A 66 -14.17 13.14 13.43
N LEU A 67 -13.21 13.10 14.34
CA LEU A 67 -11.98 12.35 14.25
C LEU A 67 -11.84 11.47 15.49
N HIS A 68 -11.70 10.17 15.26
CA HIS A 68 -11.38 9.17 16.27
C HIS A 68 -10.03 8.51 15.96
N ARG A 69 -9.18 8.37 16.97
CA ARG A 69 -7.93 7.60 16.89
C ARG A 69 -7.94 6.47 17.91
N TYR A 70 -7.50 5.30 17.46
CA TYR A 70 -7.50 4.07 18.25
C TYR A 70 -6.07 3.57 18.42
N SER A 71 -5.75 2.94 19.57
CA SER A 71 -4.51 2.18 19.76
C SER A 71 -4.80 0.70 20.00
N SER A 72 -3.87 -0.17 19.60
CA SER A 72 -4.00 -1.62 19.73
C SER A 72 -3.92 -2.16 21.14
N ALA A 73 -3.39 -1.41 22.11
CA ALA A 73 -3.17 -1.88 23.48
C ALA A 73 -4.46 -2.00 24.33
N GLY A 74 -5.62 -2.11 23.69
CA GLY A 74 -6.91 -2.27 24.37
C GLY A 74 -8.14 -1.91 23.53
N GLY A 75 -8.00 -1.53 22.26
CA GLY A 75 -9.13 -1.09 21.42
C GLY A 75 -9.82 0.18 21.94
N SER A 76 -9.20 0.86 22.91
CA SER A 76 -9.72 2.09 23.48
C SER A 76 -9.40 3.26 22.56
N GLU A 77 -10.41 4.09 22.34
CA GLU A 77 -10.25 5.40 21.73
C GLU A 77 -9.27 6.23 22.57
N GLN A 78 -8.18 6.66 21.93
CA GLN A 78 -7.12 7.43 22.59
C GLN A 78 -7.35 8.93 22.44
N GLU A 79 -7.84 9.34 21.28
CA GLU A 79 -8.03 10.74 20.94
C GLU A 79 -9.31 10.91 20.14
N ARG A 80 -10.11 11.88 20.60
CA ARG A 80 -11.26 12.39 19.87
C ARG A 80 -11.03 13.86 19.56
N SER A 81 -11.28 14.24 18.31
CA SER A 81 -11.29 15.64 17.89
C SER A 81 -12.54 15.89 17.06
N GLU A 82 -13.18 17.02 17.29
CA GLU A 82 -14.33 17.47 16.50
C GLU A 82 -14.21 18.97 16.26
N GLY A 83 -14.81 19.45 15.18
CA GLY A 83 -14.73 20.85 14.82
C GLY A 83 -15.37 21.16 13.49
N ILE A 84 -15.03 22.32 12.94
CA ILE A 84 -15.49 22.76 11.62
C ILE A 84 -14.39 22.46 10.61
N TYR A 85 -14.77 22.05 9.41
CA TYR A 85 -13.84 21.96 8.28
C TYR A 85 -14.28 22.86 7.13
N THR A 86 -13.31 23.28 6.33
CA THR A 86 -13.53 24.00 5.07
C THR A 86 -12.75 23.32 3.96
N ILE A 87 -13.22 23.45 2.71
CA ILE A 87 -12.59 22.80 1.57
C ILE A 87 -12.33 23.83 0.47
N LYS A 88 -11.09 23.87 -0.01
CA LYS A 88 -10.68 24.63 -1.19
C LYS A 88 -9.74 23.78 -2.03
N GLU A 89 -10.06 23.61 -3.31
CA GLU A 89 -9.19 22.87 -4.26
C GLU A 89 -8.79 21.47 -3.74
N ARG A 90 -9.74 20.77 -3.10
CA ARG A 90 -9.58 19.46 -2.42
C ARG A 90 -8.69 19.45 -1.18
N LYS A 91 -8.11 20.59 -0.81
CA LYS A 91 -7.48 20.77 0.49
C LYS A 91 -8.57 20.97 1.54
N VAL A 92 -8.55 20.14 2.58
CA VAL A 92 -9.47 20.21 3.71
C VAL A 92 -8.71 20.84 4.87
N GLN A 93 -9.23 21.94 5.39
CA GLN A 93 -8.69 22.62 6.57
C GLN A 93 -9.62 22.40 7.75
N PHE A 94 -9.10 21.81 8.82
CA PHE A 94 -9.80 21.46 10.03
C PHE A 94 -9.51 22.49 11.13
N THR A 95 -10.57 22.98 11.77
CA THR A 95 -10.53 23.88 12.92
C THR A 95 -11.20 23.20 14.10
N PRO A 96 -10.41 22.63 15.04
CA PRO A 96 -10.96 21.96 16.22
C PRO A 96 -11.80 22.89 17.11
N ASN A 97 -12.81 22.35 17.77
CA ASN A 97 -13.62 23.07 18.76
C ASN A 97 -12.84 23.35 20.05
N HIS A 98 -11.86 22.50 20.36
CA HIS A 98 -11.07 22.60 21.58
C HIS A 98 -9.80 23.43 21.35
N SER A 99 -9.60 24.45 22.19
CA SER A 99 -8.52 25.44 22.03
C SER A 99 -7.10 24.89 22.23
N ASP A 100 -6.96 23.72 22.83
CA ASP A 100 -5.69 22.99 23.00
C ASP A 100 -5.30 22.16 21.76
N GLN A 101 -6.25 21.95 20.84
CA GLN A 101 -6.01 21.27 19.57
C GLN A 101 -5.65 22.28 18.47
N LYS A 102 -4.57 22.02 17.73
CA LYS A 102 -4.14 22.90 16.63
C LYS A 102 -4.95 22.63 15.36
N PRO A 103 -5.26 23.66 14.57
CA PRO A 103 -5.74 23.47 13.21
C PRO A 103 -4.79 22.59 12.40
N TRP A 104 -5.36 21.76 11.54
CA TRP A 104 -4.61 20.84 10.70
C TRP A 104 -5.27 20.71 9.34
N GLU A 105 -4.57 20.08 8.40
CA GLU A 105 -5.03 19.99 7.02
C GLU A 105 -4.73 18.63 6.41
N GLY A 106 -5.47 18.32 5.35
CA GLY A 106 -5.21 17.18 4.49
C GLY A 106 -5.83 17.40 3.12
N TYR A 107 -5.78 16.37 2.29
CA TYR A 107 -6.15 16.45 0.89
C TYR A 107 -7.00 15.26 0.53
N LEU A 108 -8.07 15.53 -0.22
CA LEU A 108 -8.88 14.50 -0.82
C LEU A 108 -8.33 14.18 -2.20
N VAL A 109 -8.06 12.89 -2.42
CA VAL A 109 -7.46 12.38 -3.65
C VAL A 109 -8.40 11.37 -4.28
N PRO A 110 -9.22 11.81 -5.25
CA PRO A 110 -10.05 10.92 -6.04
C PRO A 110 -9.20 10.01 -6.93
N TRP A 111 -9.59 8.74 -7.03
CA TRP A 111 -8.94 7.76 -7.89
C TRP A 111 -9.94 6.72 -8.37
N GLY A 112 -10.40 6.87 -9.62
CA GLY A 112 -11.57 6.15 -10.11
C GLY A 112 -12.81 6.51 -9.29
N GLN A 113 -13.43 5.51 -8.66
CA GLN A 113 -14.60 5.66 -7.78
C GLN A 113 -14.25 5.78 -6.29
N ARG A 114 -12.95 5.80 -5.96
CA ARG A 114 -12.46 5.93 -4.58
C ARG A 114 -12.02 7.35 -4.29
N THR A 115 -12.07 7.72 -3.02
CA THR A 115 -11.47 8.95 -2.52
C THR A 115 -10.62 8.62 -1.30
N TYR A 116 -9.35 9.00 -1.37
CA TYR A 116 -8.41 8.87 -0.26
C TYR A 116 -8.28 10.21 0.47
N PHE A 117 -8.02 10.16 1.75
CA PHE A 117 -7.64 11.32 2.55
C PHE A 117 -6.15 11.20 2.91
N LEU A 118 -5.34 12.14 2.43
CA LEU A 118 -3.88 12.14 2.60
C LEU A 118 -3.43 13.40 3.35
N LYS A 119 -2.43 13.29 4.22
CA LYS A 119 -1.71 14.46 4.73
C LYS A 119 -0.66 14.90 3.72
N ASP A 120 -0.13 16.11 3.90
CA ASP A 120 0.88 16.68 2.99
C ASP A 120 2.12 15.78 2.84
N GLY A 121 2.60 15.18 3.94
CA GLY A 121 3.73 14.24 3.92
C GLY A 121 3.44 12.86 3.31
N ASP A 122 2.18 12.52 3.03
CA ASP A 122 1.79 11.17 2.60
C ASP A 122 1.87 11.00 1.07
N PHE A 123 1.94 12.09 0.29
CA PHE A 123 1.88 12.04 -1.17
C PHE A 123 3.01 11.22 -1.81
N GLU A 124 4.25 11.37 -1.34
CA GLU A 124 5.38 10.60 -1.86
C GLU A 124 5.23 9.11 -1.55
N ARG A 125 4.79 8.77 -0.34
CA ARG A 125 4.56 7.38 0.05
C ARG A 125 3.42 6.75 -0.75
N PHE A 126 2.32 7.47 -0.88
CA PHE A 126 1.17 7.07 -1.69
C PHE A 126 1.62 6.83 -3.14
N TYR A 127 2.38 7.77 -3.71
CA TYR A 127 2.97 7.65 -5.04
C TYR A 127 3.86 6.40 -5.18
N ARG A 128 4.76 6.13 -4.22
CA ARG A 128 5.62 4.93 -4.27
C ARG A 128 4.81 3.63 -4.26
N ALA A 129 3.70 3.56 -3.51
CA ALA A 129 2.80 2.41 -3.57
C ALA A 129 2.22 2.22 -5.00
N ILE A 130 1.79 3.32 -5.64
CA ILE A 130 1.30 3.29 -7.03
C ILE A 130 2.39 2.83 -8.00
N GLN A 131 3.61 3.36 -7.89
CA GLN A 131 4.73 2.94 -8.74
C GLN A 131 5.02 1.44 -8.60
N ARG A 132 4.90 0.91 -7.38
CA ARG A 132 5.04 -0.53 -7.10
C ARG A 132 3.88 -1.37 -7.63
N GLY A 133 2.83 -0.76 -8.17
CA GLY A 133 1.64 -1.46 -8.67
C GLY A 133 0.72 -1.91 -7.54
N GLU A 134 0.95 -1.40 -6.34
CA GLU A 134 0.22 -1.75 -5.14
C GLU A 134 -0.97 -0.82 -4.99
N GLU A 135 -2.09 -1.39 -4.59
CA GLU A 135 -3.14 -0.58 -4.03
C GLU A 135 -2.68 -0.08 -2.65
N PRO A 136 -2.60 1.24 -2.40
CA PRO A 136 -2.03 1.80 -1.18
C PRO A 136 -2.65 1.27 0.12
N ARG A 137 -3.94 0.89 0.13
CA ARG A 137 -4.63 0.26 1.28
C ARG A 137 -4.46 -1.25 1.40
N LYS A 138 -3.84 -1.94 0.44
CA LYS A 138 -3.66 -3.40 0.43
C LYS A 138 -2.18 -3.85 0.37
N GLY A 139 -1.24 -2.91 0.27
CA GLY A 139 0.21 -3.20 0.34
C GLY A 139 0.72 -3.28 1.78
N GLY A 140 2.00 -3.57 2.00
CA GLY A 140 2.60 -3.55 3.35
C GLY A 140 2.67 -2.17 4.01
N GLN A 141 2.18 -1.13 3.33
CA GLN A 141 1.97 0.23 3.84
C GLN A 141 0.46 0.59 3.90
N SER A 142 -0.42 -0.43 3.88
CA SER A 142 -1.90 -0.35 3.93
C SER A 142 -2.47 0.52 5.04
N ASP A 143 -1.64 0.70 6.05
CA ASP A 143 -1.99 1.07 7.40
C ASP A 143 -1.96 2.59 7.61
N ASP A 144 -1.62 3.37 6.59
CA ASP A 144 -1.40 4.82 6.75
C ASP A 144 -2.29 5.71 5.88
N PHE A 145 -3.02 5.15 4.91
CA PHE A 145 -3.82 5.94 3.98
C PHE A 145 -5.30 5.78 4.32
N ALA A 146 -5.98 6.87 4.72
CA ALA A 146 -7.41 6.81 4.97
C ALA A 146 -8.17 6.72 3.64
N LEU A 147 -9.09 5.78 3.53
CA LEU A 147 -9.95 5.56 2.37
C LEU A 147 -11.41 5.71 2.77
N ASP A 148 -12.25 6.21 1.87
CA ASP A 148 -13.71 6.14 2.03
C ASP A 148 -14.16 4.69 2.27
N ASN A 149 -14.63 4.42 3.48
CA ASN A 149 -14.99 3.08 3.97
C ASN A 149 -16.08 2.44 3.11
N ASP A 150 -16.97 3.23 2.49
CA ASP A 150 -18.03 2.71 1.64
C ASP A 150 -17.51 2.23 0.26
N LYS A 151 -16.21 2.44 -0.02
CA LYS A 151 -15.53 2.11 -1.29
C LYS A 151 -14.35 1.14 -1.12
N GLU A 152 -14.23 0.49 0.04
CA GLU A 152 -13.13 -0.42 0.34
C GLU A 152 -13.06 -1.64 -0.61
N THR A 153 -14.18 -2.12 -1.11
CA THR A 153 -14.21 -3.26 -2.05
C THR A 153 -14.02 -2.86 -3.52
N THR A 154 -14.15 -1.58 -3.85
CA THR A 154 -14.02 -1.08 -5.23
C THR A 154 -12.55 -1.01 -5.62
N GLN A 155 -12.20 -1.30 -6.88
CA GLN A 155 -10.82 -1.15 -7.34
C GLN A 155 -10.58 0.26 -7.91
N PRO A 156 -9.41 0.87 -7.67
CA PRO A 156 -9.06 2.14 -8.32
C PRO A 156 -8.85 1.92 -9.83
N THR A 157 -9.19 2.93 -10.61
CA THR A 157 -9.01 2.96 -12.08
C THR A 157 -8.39 4.29 -12.52
N GLY A 158 -7.59 4.27 -13.58
CA GLY A 158 -6.90 5.46 -14.08
C GLY A 158 -5.78 5.95 -13.16
N LEU A 159 -5.55 7.26 -13.14
CA LEU A 159 -4.58 7.92 -12.26
C LEU A 159 -5.30 8.66 -11.12
N PRO A 160 -4.70 8.74 -9.93
CA PRO A 160 -5.24 9.57 -8.85
C PRO A 160 -5.20 11.04 -9.27
N LYS A 161 -6.17 11.83 -8.81
CA LYS A 161 -6.25 13.26 -9.13
C LYS A 161 -5.56 14.10 -8.04
N PHE A 162 -4.23 14.09 -8.04
CA PHE A 162 -3.43 14.84 -7.07
C PHE A 162 -3.65 16.37 -7.17
N PRO A 163 -3.51 17.11 -6.04
CA PRO A 163 -3.42 18.57 -6.05
C PRO A 163 -2.27 19.06 -6.94
N GLN A 164 -2.36 20.30 -7.42
CA GLN A 164 -1.40 20.85 -8.38
C GLN A 164 0.06 20.74 -7.94
N ALA A 165 0.34 20.98 -6.65
CA ALA A 165 1.68 20.88 -6.08
C ALA A 165 2.32 19.48 -6.29
N TRP A 166 1.51 18.43 -6.31
CA TRP A 166 1.94 17.03 -6.35
C TRP A 166 1.76 16.36 -7.72
N GLN A 167 1.13 17.03 -8.70
CA GLN A 167 0.92 16.51 -10.05
C GLN A 167 2.20 16.01 -10.73
N HIS A 168 3.36 16.60 -10.39
CA HIS A 168 4.65 16.21 -10.94
C HIS A 168 5.03 14.76 -10.64
N LEU A 169 4.55 14.19 -9.53
CA LEU A 169 4.77 12.78 -9.17
C LEU A 169 4.13 11.83 -10.20
N LEU A 170 3.02 12.22 -10.83
CA LEU A 170 2.25 11.31 -11.70
C LEU A 170 2.79 11.21 -13.13
N LYS A 171 3.82 11.99 -13.50
CA LYS A 171 4.30 12.10 -14.90
C LYS A 171 4.74 10.78 -15.52
N ASP A 172 5.33 9.90 -14.71
CA ASP A 172 5.91 8.65 -15.19
C ASP A 172 5.05 7.42 -14.87
N ILE A 173 3.84 7.63 -14.33
CA ILE A 173 2.93 6.53 -13.99
C ILE A 173 2.06 6.18 -15.18
N ARG A 174 2.02 4.89 -15.52
CA ARG A 174 1.03 4.37 -16.47
C ARG A 174 -0.34 4.28 -15.80
N PRO A 175 -1.42 4.79 -16.44
CA PRO A 175 -2.77 4.63 -15.91
C PRO A 175 -3.12 3.16 -15.64
N ILE A 176 -3.81 2.89 -14.54
CA ILE A 176 -4.24 1.54 -14.20
C ILE A 176 -5.48 1.21 -15.01
N THR A 177 -5.31 0.24 -15.92
CA THR A 177 -6.36 -0.23 -16.83
C THR A 177 -7.11 -1.45 -16.31
N LYS A 178 -6.54 -2.18 -15.34
CA LYS A 178 -7.15 -3.31 -14.64
C LYS A 178 -6.74 -3.20 -13.16
N GLY A 179 -7.70 -3.33 -12.24
CA GLY A 179 -7.52 -2.85 -10.86
C GLY A 179 -6.30 -3.39 -10.13
N MET A 180 -5.78 -2.59 -9.20
CA MET A 180 -4.58 -2.92 -8.44
C MET A 180 -4.82 -4.06 -7.44
N GLU A 181 -3.86 -4.97 -7.38
CA GLU A 181 -3.82 -6.07 -6.43
C GLU A 181 -3.01 -5.67 -5.17
N PRO A 182 -3.19 -6.37 -4.04
CA PRO A 182 -2.26 -6.30 -2.91
C PRO A 182 -0.81 -6.48 -3.37
N GLY A 183 0.16 -5.75 -2.80
CA GLY A 183 1.54 -5.71 -3.32
C GLY A 183 2.24 -7.07 -3.42
N HIS A 184 2.01 -7.96 -2.44
CA HIS A 184 2.51 -9.34 -2.51
C HIS A 184 1.84 -10.17 -3.61
N ALA A 185 0.54 -9.96 -3.86
CA ALA A 185 -0.19 -10.66 -4.92
C ALA A 185 0.29 -10.21 -6.31
N PHE A 186 0.59 -8.91 -6.47
CA PHE A 186 1.17 -8.38 -7.69
C PHE A 186 2.52 -9.03 -8.00
N LEU A 187 3.52 -8.92 -7.10
CA LEU A 187 4.85 -9.49 -7.36
C LEU A 187 4.82 -11.00 -7.60
N TYR A 188 3.98 -11.72 -6.85
CA TYR A 188 3.76 -13.14 -7.07
C TYR A 188 3.17 -13.44 -8.46
N ARG A 189 2.14 -12.70 -8.88
CA ARG A 189 1.52 -12.86 -10.21
C ARG A 189 2.49 -12.53 -11.33
N GLU A 190 3.27 -11.46 -11.20
CA GLU A 190 4.27 -11.07 -12.20
C GLU A 190 5.38 -12.12 -12.27
N ALA A 191 5.85 -12.65 -11.14
CA ALA A 191 6.82 -13.75 -11.10
C ALA A 191 6.26 -15.01 -11.77
N LYS A 192 5.01 -15.40 -11.46
CA LYS A 192 4.34 -16.53 -12.13
C LYS A 192 4.12 -16.27 -13.62
N SER A 193 3.80 -15.04 -14.01
CA SER A 193 3.67 -14.65 -15.42
C SER A 193 5.00 -14.81 -16.16
N ALA A 194 6.11 -14.37 -15.55
CA ALA A 194 7.45 -14.56 -16.11
C ALA A 194 7.75 -16.05 -16.36
N VAL A 195 7.42 -16.91 -15.39
CA VAL A 195 7.59 -18.37 -15.52
C VAL A 195 6.73 -18.93 -16.66
N ILE A 196 5.43 -18.60 -16.72
CA ILE A 196 4.50 -19.09 -17.76
C ILE A 196 4.97 -18.64 -19.16
N LEU A 197 5.30 -17.36 -19.32
CA LEU A 197 5.76 -16.79 -20.59
C LEU A 197 7.06 -17.43 -21.04
N TYR A 198 7.99 -17.70 -20.11
CA TYR A 198 9.22 -18.42 -20.41
C TYR A 198 8.92 -19.84 -20.94
N LYS A 199 8.04 -20.59 -20.27
CA LYS A 199 7.63 -21.94 -20.70
C LYS A 199 7.00 -21.93 -22.10
N GLN A 200 6.26 -20.87 -22.43
CA GLN A 200 5.63 -20.66 -23.74
C GLN A 200 6.59 -20.14 -24.83
N GLY A 201 7.84 -19.81 -24.48
CA GLY A 201 8.85 -19.30 -25.42
C GLY A 201 8.82 -17.78 -25.67
N TYR A 202 7.97 -17.02 -24.96
CA TYR A 202 7.93 -15.56 -25.04
C TYR A 202 9.06 -14.92 -24.21
N LEU A 203 10.31 -15.11 -24.64
CA LEU A 203 11.50 -14.80 -23.83
C LEU A 203 11.64 -13.31 -23.49
N GLN A 204 11.27 -12.40 -24.41
CA GLN A 204 11.37 -10.96 -24.16
C GLN A 204 10.39 -10.49 -23.09
N ASP A 205 9.13 -10.93 -23.16
CA ASP A 205 8.13 -10.60 -22.14
C ASP A 205 8.49 -11.26 -20.81
N ALA A 206 8.87 -12.54 -20.82
CA ALA A 206 9.33 -13.22 -19.60
C ALA A 206 10.48 -12.47 -18.90
N SER A 207 11.46 -12.00 -19.68
CA SER A 207 12.56 -11.18 -19.16
C SER A 207 12.09 -9.84 -18.60
N ARG A 208 11.14 -9.16 -19.27
CA ARG A 208 10.58 -7.88 -18.79
C ARG A 208 9.90 -8.07 -17.43
N TYR A 209 8.99 -9.03 -17.34
CA TYR A 209 8.26 -9.33 -16.09
C TYR A 209 9.23 -9.71 -14.96
N ALA A 210 10.23 -10.54 -15.25
CA ALA A 210 11.22 -10.95 -14.26
C ALA A 210 12.08 -9.78 -13.75
N LEU A 211 12.53 -8.90 -14.65
CA LEU A 211 13.29 -7.70 -14.27
C LEU A 211 12.44 -6.70 -13.49
N ASP A 212 11.16 -6.54 -13.86
CA ASP A 212 10.23 -5.68 -13.13
C ASP A 212 10.06 -6.15 -11.68
N VAL A 213 9.98 -7.47 -11.44
CA VAL A 213 9.94 -8.03 -10.09
C VAL A 213 11.22 -7.74 -9.31
N ILE A 214 12.41 -7.93 -9.90
CA ILE A 214 13.70 -7.63 -9.24
C ILE A 214 13.84 -6.14 -8.93
N GLN A 215 13.44 -5.27 -9.86
CA GLN A 215 13.50 -3.83 -9.65
C GLN A 215 12.57 -3.41 -8.50
N ARG A 216 11.37 -4.01 -8.44
CA ARG A 216 10.35 -3.70 -7.42
C ARG A 216 10.63 -4.37 -6.08
N SER A 217 11.35 -5.48 -6.04
CA SER A 217 11.75 -6.16 -4.79
C SER A 217 12.66 -5.34 -3.90
N ASN A 218 13.33 -4.32 -4.45
CA ASN A 218 14.10 -3.36 -3.67
C ASN A 218 13.23 -2.42 -2.83
N TYR A 219 11.91 -2.39 -3.07
CA TYR A 219 10.99 -1.40 -2.48
C TYR A 219 9.85 -2.02 -1.65
N CYS A 220 9.65 -3.33 -1.70
CA CYS A 220 8.75 -4.08 -0.84
C CYS A 220 9.45 -5.40 -0.56
N GLU A 221 9.42 -5.92 0.67
CA GLU A 221 9.85 -7.30 0.90
C GLU A 221 8.97 -8.18 0.00
N PRO A 222 9.52 -8.77 -1.07
CA PRO A 222 8.74 -9.72 -1.84
C PRO A 222 8.44 -10.88 -0.90
N GLY A 223 7.36 -11.61 -1.17
CA GLY A 223 7.41 -13.01 -0.76
C GLY A 223 8.66 -13.59 -1.42
N GLU A 224 9.65 -14.01 -0.62
CA GLU A 224 11.01 -14.34 -1.06
C GLU A 224 11.04 -15.36 -2.22
N ALA A 225 10.01 -16.21 -2.30
CA ALA A 225 9.73 -17.12 -3.41
C ALA A 225 9.60 -16.43 -4.79
N SER A 226 9.13 -15.18 -4.86
CA SER A 226 8.94 -14.44 -6.10
C SER A 226 10.27 -13.99 -6.72
N THR A 227 11.23 -13.55 -5.88
CA THR A 227 12.58 -13.16 -6.32
C THR A 227 13.39 -14.37 -6.77
N HIS A 228 13.23 -15.48 -6.06
CA HIS A 228 13.80 -16.75 -6.45
C HIS A 228 13.37 -17.14 -7.88
N ASP A 229 12.05 -17.20 -8.14
CA ASP A 229 11.50 -17.66 -9.42
C ASP A 229 11.97 -16.83 -10.62
N VAL A 230 11.99 -15.50 -10.48
CA VAL A 230 12.38 -14.61 -11.57
C VAL A 230 13.88 -14.68 -11.88
N ASN A 231 14.73 -14.91 -10.87
CA ASN A 231 16.16 -15.15 -11.09
C ASN A 231 16.38 -16.46 -11.86
N ILE A 232 15.64 -17.53 -11.56
CA ILE A 232 15.70 -18.76 -12.34
C ILE A 232 15.30 -18.52 -13.80
N VAL A 233 14.22 -17.78 -14.05
CA VAL A 233 13.79 -17.41 -15.42
C VAL A 233 14.85 -16.62 -16.16
N LEU A 234 15.42 -15.58 -15.54
CA LEU A 234 16.47 -14.76 -16.16
C LEU A 234 17.74 -15.56 -16.44
N GLY A 235 18.13 -16.44 -15.52
CA GLY A 235 19.26 -17.35 -15.73
C GLY A 235 19.02 -18.28 -16.91
N ALA A 236 17.82 -18.85 -17.04
CA ALA A 236 17.49 -19.74 -18.15
C ALA A 236 17.47 -19.02 -19.50
N ILE A 237 16.96 -17.78 -19.53
CA ILE A 237 17.02 -16.90 -20.72
C ILE A 237 18.46 -16.55 -21.08
N ALA A 238 19.30 -16.22 -20.08
CA ALA A 238 20.71 -15.92 -20.28
C ALA A 238 21.45 -17.13 -20.88
N LEU A 239 21.19 -18.33 -20.35
CA LEU A 239 21.78 -19.57 -20.85
C LEU A 239 21.36 -19.86 -22.30
N LYS A 240 20.07 -19.74 -22.63
CA LYS A 240 19.58 -19.88 -24.03
C LYS A 240 20.23 -18.89 -24.99
N SER A 241 20.68 -17.74 -24.49
CA SER A 241 21.38 -16.72 -25.26
C SER A 241 22.90 -16.92 -25.33
N GLY A 242 23.42 -18.06 -24.87
CA GLY A 242 24.86 -18.35 -24.81
C GLY A 242 25.62 -17.59 -23.71
N LYS A 243 24.92 -16.96 -22.78
CA LYS A 243 25.51 -16.15 -21.69
C LYS A 243 25.65 -16.97 -20.42
N THR A 244 26.43 -18.04 -20.48
CA THR A 244 26.56 -19.04 -19.39
C THR A 244 27.00 -18.41 -18.07
N GLN A 245 27.96 -17.48 -18.08
CA GLN A 245 28.41 -16.82 -16.86
C GLN A 245 27.27 -16.05 -16.16
N LYS A 246 26.47 -15.31 -16.93
CA LYS A 246 25.32 -14.57 -16.40
C LYS A 246 24.22 -15.51 -15.89
N ALA A 247 24.05 -16.67 -16.53
CA ALA A 247 23.14 -17.71 -16.04
C ALA A 247 23.54 -18.22 -14.64
N LYS A 248 24.84 -18.42 -14.40
CA LYS A 248 25.38 -18.79 -13.08
C LYS A 248 25.18 -17.69 -12.04
N GLU A 249 25.39 -16.42 -12.41
CA GLU A 249 25.15 -15.28 -11.51
C GLU A 249 23.69 -15.22 -11.04
N TYR A 250 22.74 -15.37 -11.97
CA TYR A 250 21.33 -15.42 -11.60
C TYR A 250 20.98 -16.63 -10.75
N LEU A 251 21.57 -17.80 -11.02
CA LEU A 251 21.38 -18.98 -10.17
C LEU A 251 21.86 -18.71 -8.73
N LEU A 252 23.01 -18.07 -8.57
CA LEU A 252 23.53 -17.70 -7.26
C LEU A 252 22.63 -16.67 -6.56
N GLN A 253 22.14 -15.65 -7.28
CA GLN A 253 21.19 -14.67 -6.75
C GLN A 253 19.89 -15.33 -6.27
N ALA A 254 19.41 -16.36 -6.97
CA ALA A 254 18.23 -17.10 -6.53
C ALA A 254 18.42 -17.74 -5.14
N THR A 255 19.64 -18.17 -4.78
CA THR A 255 19.92 -18.75 -3.45
C THR A 255 19.77 -17.77 -2.29
N GLN A 256 19.80 -16.46 -2.57
CA GLN A 256 19.74 -15.41 -1.56
C GLN A 256 18.32 -15.19 -1.03
N SER A 257 17.29 -15.67 -1.73
CA SER A 257 15.87 -15.49 -1.35
C SER A 257 15.31 -16.79 -0.72
N PHE A 258 14.74 -16.69 0.49
CA PHE A 258 14.25 -17.81 1.33
C PHE A 258 12.80 -18.24 0.94
N PRO A 259 12.21 -19.24 1.63
CA PRO A 259 12.39 -20.66 1.33
C PRO A 259 11.77 -21.11 -0.01
N VAL A 260 12.46 -22.08 -0.64
CA VAL A 260 12.02 -22.82 -1.83
C VAL A 260 10.78 -23.66 -1.47
N ARG A 261 9.60 -23.27 -1.97
CA ARG A 261 8.43 -24.15 -1.97
C ARG A 261 8.44 -25.04 -3.21
N SER A 262 8.12 -26.31 -3.02
CA SER A 262 8.46 -27.48 -3.84
C SER A 262 7.80 -27.61 -5.23
N SER A 263 7.55 -26.54 -5.97
CA SER A 263 6.91 -26.60 -7.31
C SER A 263 7.52 -25.67 -8.35
N SER A 264 8.73 -25.17 -8.10
CA SER A 264 9.29 -24.02 -8.83
C SER A 264 10.12 -24.40 -10.07
N PRO A 265 10.40 -23.42 -10.97
CA PRO A 265 10.93 -23.62 -12.32
C PRO A 265 12.41 -24.03 -12.39
N TYR A 266 12.96 -24.61 -11.31
CA TYR A 266 14.38 -24.95 -11.13
C TYR A 266 14.97 -25.74 -12.29
N GLN A 267 14.16 -26.64 -12.85
CA GLN A 267 14.55 -27.54 -13.91
C GLN A 267 15.25 -26.82 -15.07
N TYR A 268 14.65 -25.74 -15.59
CA TYR A 268 15.12 -25.17 -16.85
C TYR A 268 16.54 -24.63 -16.78
N LEU A 269 16.89 -24.00 -15.65
CA LEU A 269 18.22 -23.44 -15.45
C LEU A 269 19.21 -24.49 -14.99
N LEU A 270 18.82 -25.33 -14.02
CA LEU A 270 19.72 -26.35 -13.46
C LEU A 270 20.07 -27.43 -14.48
N GLU A 271 19.07 -27.96 -15.19
CA GLU A 271 19.28 -28.96 -16.24
C GLU A 271 20.11 -28.37 -17.37
N GLY A 272 19.84 -27.13 -17.75
CA GLY A 272 20.59 -26.43 -18.78
C GLY A 272 22.06 -26.23 -18.42
N LEU A 273 22.35 -25.75 -17.20
CA LEU A 273 23.72 -25.56 -16.72
C LEU A 273 24.45 -26.89 -16.56
N TRP A 274 23.78 -27.92 -16.03
CA TRP A 274 24.35 -29.26 -15.93
C TRP A 274 24.71 -29.84 -17.30
N ARG A 275 23.82 -29.74 -18.29
CA ARG A 275 24.09 -30.17 -19.68
C ARG A 275 25.20 -29.36 -20.35
N ALA A 276 25.38 -28.11 -19.96
CA ALA A 276 26.48 -27.27 -20.40
C ALA A 276 27.83 -27.59 -19.71
N GLY A 277 27.87 -28.58 -18.81
CA GLY A 277 29.05 -28.96 -18.05
C GLY A 277 29.34 -28.06 -16.83
N GLU A 278 28.44 -27.13 -16.50
CA GLU A 278 28.57 -26.20 -15.37
C GLU A 278 28.13 -26.85 -14.04
N THR A 279 28.63 -28.06 -13.79
CA THR A 279 28.26 -28.91 -12.65
C THR A 279 28.53 -28.23 -11.31
N ASP A 280 29.64 -27.50 -11.18
CA ASP A 280 30.01 -26.81 -9.93
C ASP A 280 28.98 -25.75 -9.52
N ALA A 281 28.41 -25.02 -10.48
CA ALA A 281 27.38 -24.03 -10.21
C ALA A 281 26.07 -24.68 -9.73
N VAL A 282 25.70 -25.80 -10.35
CA VAL A 282 24.53 -26.60 -9.95
C VAL A 282 24.71 -27.17 -8.54
N LEU A 283 25.89 -27.69 -8.22
CA LEU A 283 26.21 -28.20 -6.88
C LEU A 283 26.19 -27.09 -5.83
N THR A 284 26.77 -25.92 -6.11
CA THR A 284 26.76 -24.76 -5.22
C THR A 284 25.33 -24.35 -4.88
N TYR A 285 24.44 -24.35 -5.87
CA TYR A 285 23.03 -24.05 -5.68
C TYR A 285 22.34 -25.11 -4.81
N ILE A 286 22.52 -26.40 -5.10
CA ILE A 286 21.96 -27.50 -4.30
C ILE A 286 22.43 -27.43 -2.85
N GLU A 287 23.70 -27.11 -2.61
CA GLU A 287 24.24 -26.93 -1.25
C GLU A 287 23.60 -25.75 -0.51
N ALA A 288 23.30 -24.66 -1.21
CA ALA A 288 22.56 -23.56 -0.61
C ALA A 288 21.12 -23.96 -0.26
N LEU A 289 20.49 -24.84 -1.06
CA LEU A 289 19.19 -25.42 -0.73
C LEU A 289 19.26 -26.38 0.46
N ILE A 290 20.25 -27.28 0.52
CA ILE A 290 20.46 -28.22 1.65
C ILE A 290 20.44 -27.49 2.99
N LYS A 291 21.13 -26.36 3.09
CA LYS A 291 21.22 -25.58 4.34
C LYS A 291 19.89 -24.98 4.80
N LYS A 292 18.89 -24.94 3.92
CA LYS A 292 17.63 -24.22 4.12
C LYS A 292 16.38 -25.11 4.01
N GLU A 293 16.55 -26.37 3.62
CA GLU A 293 15.50 -27.38 3.46
C GLU A 293 15.40 -28.26 4.71
N ASP A 294 14.18 -28.63 5.07
CA ASP A 294 13.92 -29.52 6.21
C ASP A 294 14.12 -31.02 5.86
N ASP A 295 14.45 -31.33 4.60
CA ASP A 295 14.69 -32.69 4.09
C ASP A 295 16.15 -32.88 3.61
N PRO A 296 17.08 -33.21 4.53
CA PRO A 296 18.49 -33.40 4.20
C PRO A 296 18.75 -34.64 3.34
N GLU A 297 17.88 -35.66 3.39
CA GLU A 297 18.04 -36.89 2.62
C GLU A 297 17.74 -36.66 1.15
N ARG A 298 16.62 -35.99 0.85
CA ARG A 298 16.25 -35.60 -0.51
C ARG A 298 17.34 -34.78 -1.19
N THR A 299 17.86 -33.80 -0.47
CA THR A 299 18.86 -32.89 -1.00
C THR A 299 20.25 -33.54 -1.15
N ALA A 300 20.63 -34.47 -0.25
CA ALA A 300 21.82 -35.31 -0.42
C ALA A 300 21.73 -36.23 -1.67
N ASN A 301 20.54 -36.79 -1.94
CA ASN A 301 20.29 -37.60 -3.13
C ASN A 301 20.44 -36.79 -4.43
N TRP A 302 19.99 -35.53 -4.44
CA TRP A 302 20.20 -34.64 -5.58
C TRP A 302 21.69 -34.38 -5.82
N LYS A 303 22.44 -34.05 -4.77
CA LYS A 303 23.90 -33.82 -4.85
C LYS A 303 24.63 -35.04 -5.41
N SER A 304 24.34 -36.24 -4.89
CA SER A 304 24.92 -37.50 -5.36
C SER A 304 24.60 -37.78 -6.83
N SER A 305 23.37 -37.49 -7.27
CA SER A 305 22.97 -37.68 -8.67
C SER A 305 23.77 -36.78 -9.61
N VAL A 306 23.90 -35.48 -9.28
CA VAL A 306 24.70 -34.53 -10.07
C VAL A 306 26.16 -34.97 -10.15
N GLN A 307 26.76 -35.34 -9.02
CA GLN A 307 28.17 -35.77 -8.96
C GLN A 307 28.45 -37.05 -9.75
N SER A 308 27.48 -37.96 -9.82
CA SER A 308 27.58 -39.21 -10.58
C SER A 308 27.19 -39.08 -12.05
N GLY A 309 26.91 -37.86 -12.54
CA GLY A 309 26.49 -37.62 -13.92
C GLY A 309 25.10 -38.17 -14.25
N LYS A 310 24.27 -38.42 -13.24
CA LYS A 310 22.87 -38.84 -13.40
C LYS A 310 21.95 -37.63 -13.35
N VAL A 311 20.84 -37.68 -14.08
CA VAL A 311 19.78 -36.68 -14.00
C VAL A 311 19.16 -36.75 -12.58
N PRO A 312 19.30 -35.72 -11.74
CA PRO A 312 18.70 -35.70 -10.42
C PRO A 312 17.18 -35.62 -10.49
N ALA A 313 16.49 -36.20 -9.50
CA ALA A 313 15.05 -36.09 -9.37
C ALA A 313 14.55 -34.64 -9.27
N LEU A 314 15.39 -33.71 -8.79
CA LEU A 314 15.13 -32.26 -8.81
C LEU A 314 14.82 -31.71 -10.23
N PHE A 315 15.27 -32.40 -11.28
CA PHE A 315 15.05 -31.99 -12.66
C PHE A 315 13.76 -32.61 -13.25
N VAL A 316 13.05 -33.45 -12.51
CA VAL A 316 11.85 -34.15 -12.98
C VAL A 316 10.65 -33.62 -12.20
N LEU A 317 9.64 -33.13 -12.90
CA LEU A 317 8.39 -32.70 -12.29
C LEU A 317 7.59 -33.93 -11.84
N ASP A 318 7.13 -33.94 -10.59
CA ASP A 318 5.86 -34.62 -10.28
C ASP A 318 4.76 -33.69 -10.83
N GLU A 319 4.10 -34.09 -11.92
CA GLU A 319 2.94 -33.37 -12.47
C GLU A 319 1.63 -33.66 -11.68
N ASN A 320 1.74 -34.02 -10.40
CA ASN A 320 0.60 -34.31 -9.52
C ASN A 320 -0.04 -33.03 -8.97
#